data_AF-A0AAW9IAK8-F1
#
_entry.id   AF-A0AAW9IAK8-F1
#
_cell.length_a   1.000
_cell.length_b   1.000
_cell.length_c   1.000
_cell.angle_alpha   90.00
_cell.angle_beta   90.00
_cell.angle_gamma   90.00
#
_symmetry.space_group_name_H-M   'P 1'
#
loop_
_entity.id
_entity.type
_entity.pdbx_description
1 polymer ?
#
loop_
_entity_poly.entity_id
_entity_poly.type
_entity_poly.pdbx_seq_one_letter_code
_entity_poly.pdbx_strand_id
1 'polypeptide(L)'
;VKGNPIPYVSRGGLKLEKAMKCFGVTLKDKVCMDIGASTGGFTDCMLQNGAVKVFSIDVGYGQLAWKLRQDERVVCMERTNIRYVTIEDTKEFADFASVDVSFISLKLVLPKAKELLN
;
A
#
# COMPACT_ATOMS: atom_id res chain seq x y z
N VAL A 1 11.33 -28.40 -9.17
CA VAL A 1 10.88 -27.63 -7.99
C VAL A 1 9.89 -26.58 -8.47
N LYS A 2 8.59 -26.70 -8.18
CA LYS A 2 7.61 -25.67 -8.57
C LYS A 2 7.92 -24.43 -7.71
N GLY A 3 8.32 -23.33 -8.35
CA GLY A 3 8.56 -22.06 -7.65
C GLY A 3 7.33 -21.63 -6.86
N ASN A 4 7.54 -20.85 -5.79
CA ASN A 4 6.44 -20.34 -4.97
C ASN A 4 5.48 -19.51 -5.86
N PRO A 5 4.23 -19.95 -6.09
CA PRO A 5 3.34 -19.29 -7.04
C PRO A 5 2.89 -17.90 -6.56
N ILE A 6 3.12 -17.56 -5.30
CA ILE A 6 2.72 -16.29 -4.69
C ILE A 6 3.92 -15.77 -3.88
N PRO A 7 4.71 -14.84 -4.43
CA PRO A 7 5.91 -14.31 -3.77
C PRO A 7 5.59 -13.31 -2.63
N TYR A 8 4.33 -12.94 -2.48
CA TYR A 8 3.85 -11.93 -1.52
C TYR A 8 3.07 -12.57 -0.36
N VAL A 9 2.87 -11.85 0.74
CA VAL A 9 2.05 -12.30 1.88
C VAL A 9 0.60 -12.60 1.54
N SER A 10 0.10 -12.08 0.40
CA SER A 10 -1.22 -12.44 -0.12
C SER A 10 -1.23 -12.43 -1.64
N ARG A 11 -2.23 -13.11 -2.23
CA ARG A 11 -2.46 -13.09 -3.69
C ARG A 11 -2.73 -11.69 -4.24
N GLY A 12 -3.12 -10.74 -3.38
CA GLY A 12 -3.37 -9.35 -3.77
C GLY A 12 -2.15 -8.73 -4.45
N GLY A 13 -0.94 -9.01 -3.98
CA GLY A 13 0.29 -8.44 -4.55
C GLY A 13 0.48 -8.70 -6.05
N LEU A 14 -0.06 -9.81 -6.58
CA LEU A 14 -0.03 -10.12 -8.02
C LEU A 14 -0.80 -9.09 -8.87
N LYS A 15 -1.81 -8.42 -8.30
CA LYS A 15 -2.54 -7.35 -8.97
C LYS A 15 -1.62 -6.15 -9.23
N LEU A 16 -0.93 -5.68 -8.18
CA LEU A 16 -0.01 -4.54 -8.29
C LEU A 16 1.19 -4.90 -9.17
N GLU A 17 1.76 -6.09 -9.02
CA GLU A 17 2.85 -6.56 -9.87
C GLU A 17 2.46 -6.53 -11.36
N LYS A 18 1.25 -7.02 -11.69
CA LYS A 18 0.73 -6.95 -13.06
C LYS A 18 0.53 -5.52 -13.52
N ALA A 19 -0.03 -4.65 -12.68
CA ALA A 19 -0.22 -3.23 -13.00
C ALA A 19 1.12 -2.55 -13.31
N MET A 20 2.17 -2.81 -12.53
CA MET A 20 3.51 -2.28 -12.79
C MET A 20 4.04 -2.69 -14.16
N LYS A 21 3.89 -3.98 -14.52
CA LYS A 21 4.30 -4.51 -15.84
C LYS A 21 3.48 -3.91 -16.98
N CYS A 22 2.17 -3.76 -16.81
CA CYS A 22 1.27 -3.26 -17.85
C CYS A 22 1.38 -1.75 -18.06
N PHE A 23 1.63 -0.98 -17.01
CA PHE A 23 1.61 0.49 -17.04
C PHE A 23 2.99 1.12 -16.93
N GLY A 24 4.07 0.34 -16.84
CA GLY A 24 5.44 0.84 -16.76
C GLY A 24 5.74 1.60 -15.46
N VAL A 25 5.04 1.25 -14.36
CA VAL A 25 5.22 1.92 -13.07
C VAL A 25 6.46 1.35 -12.36
N THR A 26 7.35 2.25 -11.93
CA THR A 26 8.51 1.92 -11.08
C THR A 26 8.23 2.36 -9.64
N LEU A 27 8.63 1.54 -8.66
CA LEU A 27 8.46 1.83 -7.22
C LEU A 27 9.79 2.02 -6.49
N LYS A 28 10.92 1.85 -7.20
CA LYS A 28 12.26 2.03 -6.67
C LYS A 28 12.44 3.47 -6.17
N ASP A 29 12.97 3.59 -4.96
CA ASP A 29 13.31 4.86 -4.29
C ASP A 29 12.10 5.76 -4.03
N LYS A 30 10.88 5.20 -4.01
CA LYS A 30 9.62 5.94 -3.76
C LYS A 30 9.08 5.74 -2.36
N VAL A 31 8.47 6.79 -1.83
CA VAL A 31 7.53 6.73 -0.72
C VAL A 31 6.18 6.33 -1.28
N CYS A 32 5.57 5.28 -0.75
CA CYS A 32 4.32 4.74 -1.26
C CYS A 32 3.21 4.75 -0.21
N MET A 33 1.98 4.71 -0.68
CA MET A 33 0.78 4.57 0.14
C MET A 33 -0.05 3.38 -0.35
N ASP A 34 -0.41 2.48 0.56
CA ASP A 34 -1.30 1.35 0.31
C ASP A 34 -2.63 1.57 1.01
N ILE A 35 -3.66 1.98 0.26
CA ILE A 35 -4.99 2.27 0.77
C ILE A 35 -5.86 1.01 0.68
N GLY A 36 -6.18 0.43 1.83
CA GLY A 36 -6.83 -0.88 1.95
C GLY A 36 -5.80 -2.02 2.06
N ALA A 37 -4.75 -1.82 2.86
CA ALA A 37 -3.60 -2.72 2.91
C ALA A 37 -3.96 -4.18 3.29
N SER A 38 -4.99 -4.38 4.11
CA SER A 38 -5.46 -5.69 4.58
C SER A 38 -4.29 -6.54 5.12
N THR A 39 -4.05 -7.74 4.58
CA THR A 39 -2.91 -8.59 4.96
C THR A 39 -1.55 -8.03 4.52
N GLY A 40 -1.53 -7.06 3.61
CA GLY A 40 -0.33 -6.35 3.14
C GLY A 40 0.24 -6.85 1.81
N GLY A 41 -0.58 -7.44 0.94
CA GLY A 41 -0.10 -7.98 -0.34
C GLY A 41 0.52 -6.93 -1.25
N PHE A 42 -0.07 -5.74 -1.30
CA PHE A 42 0.43 -4.61 -2.09
C PHE A 42 1.63 -3.98 -1.40
N THR A 43 1.57 -3.70 -0.09
CA THR A 43 2.75 -3.31 0.72
C THR A 43 3.97 -4.19 0.44
N ASP A 44 3.85 -5.51 0.52
CA ASP A 44 4.95 -6.45 0.27
C ASP A 44 5.46 -6.34 -1.17
N CYS A 45 4.57 -6.19 -2.15
CA CYS A 45 4.93 -5.95 -3.54
C CYS A 45 5.73 -4.65 -3.71
N MET A 46 5.32 -3.55 -3.05
CA MET A 46 6.05 -2.29 -3.13
C MET A 46 7.45 -2.40 -2.53
N LEU A 47 7.58 -2.99 -1.34
CA LEU A 47 8.87 -3.16 -0.65
C LEU A 47 9.83 -4.04 -1.45
N GLN A 48 9.34 -5.14 -2.02
CA GLN A 48 10.15 -6.03 -2.86
C GLN A 48 10.60 -5.36 -4.17
N ASN A 49 9.89 -4.32 -4.62
CA ASN A 49 10.21 -3.56 -5.82
C ASN A 49 10.91 -2.22 -5.52
N GLY A 50 11.47 -2.08 -4.32
CA GLY A 50 12.38 -0.99 -3.97
C GLY A 50 11.73 0.27 -3.39
N ALA A 51 10.47 0.21 -2.97
CA ALA A 51 9.89 1.29 -2.17
C ALA A 51 10.71 1.49 -0.89
N VAL A 52 11.00 2.74 -0.56
CA VAL A 52 11.81 3.10 0.62
C VAL A 52 10.96 3.29 1.87
N LYS A 53 9.66 3.55 1.68
CA LYS A 53 8.67 3.64 2.76
C LYS A 53 7.28 3.31 2.22
N VAL A 54 6.44 2.66 3.02
CA VAL A 54 5.05 2.37 2.69
C VAL A 54 4.12 2.70 3.85
N PHE A 55 3.22 3.66 3.65
CA PHE A 55 2.09 3.91 4.55
C PHE A 55 0.99 2.88 4.26
N SER A 56 0.84 1.90 5.16
CA SER A 56 -0.16 0.83 5.02
C SER A 56 -1.42 1.20 5.79
N ILE A 57 -2.42 1.72 5.08
CA ILE A 57 -3.63 2.32 5.64
C ILE A 57 -4.78 1.34 5.53
N ASP A 58 -5.41 1.01 6.66
CA ASP A 58 -6.60 0.16 6.68
C ASP A 58 -7.56 0.54 7.82
N VAL A 59 -8.86 0.35 7.58
CA VAL A 59 -9.89 0.53 8.62
C VAL A 59 -9.96 -0.67 9.57
N GLY A 60 -9.50 -1.83 9.13
CA GLY A 60 -9.36 -3.05 9.91
C GLY A 60 -8.26 -2.96 10.96
N TYR A 61 -8.16 -4.03 11.76
CA TYR A 61 -7.18 -4.14 12.84
C TYR A 61 -6.64 -5.56 12.93
N GLY A 62 -5.33 -5.69 13.17
CA GLY A 62 -4.68 -6.99 13.33
C GLY A 62 -4.57 -7.82 12.05
N GLN A 63 -4.73 -7.22 10.86
CA GLN A 63 -4.73 -7.93 9.58
C GLN A 63 -3.36 -7.98 8.90
N LEU A 64 -2.59 -6.90 8.98
CA LEU A 64 -1.27 -6.80 8.35
C LEU A 64 -0.34 -7.93 8.83
N ALA A 65 0.32 -8.61 7.89
CA ALA A 65 1.21 -9.72 8.20
C ALA A 65 2.34 -9.29 9.13
N TRP A 66 2.69 -10.15 10.09
CA TRP A 66 3.69 -9.86 11.12
C TRP A 66 5.03 -9.37 10.56
N LYS A 67 5.53 -10.02 9.49
CA LYS A 67 6.79 -9.62 8.84
C LYS A 67 6.78 -8.16 8.35
N LEU A 68 5.62 -7.67 7.89
CA LEU A 68 5.47 -6.31 7.38
C LEU A 68 5.33 -5.31 8.52
N ARG A 69 4.66 -5.69 9.62
CA ARG A 69 4.60 -4.85 10.83
C ARG A 69 5.96 -4.60 11.46
N GLN A 70 6.89 -5.54 11.28
CA GLN A 70 8.25 -5.43 11.80
C GLN A 70 9.22 -4.75 10.83
N ASP A 71 8.82 -4.53 9.56
CA ASP A 71 9.69 -3.86 8.59
C ASP A 71 9.71 -2.36 8.89
N GLU A 72 10.90 -1.80 9.12
CA GLU A 72 11.09 -0.39 9.48
C GLU A 72 10.62 0.59 8.40
N ARG A 73 10.50 0.12 7.15
CA ARG A 73 10.00 0.90 6.02
C ARG A 73 8.48 0.98 6.02
N VAL A 74 7.78 0.21 6.86
CA VAL A 74 6.32 0.17 6.90
C VAL A 74 5.79 1.02 8.04
N VAL A 75 4.94 1.98 7.71
CA VAL A 75 4.13 2.72 8.69
C VAL A 75 2.75 2.09 8.73
N CYS A 76 2.48 1.33 9.78
CA CYS A 76 1.20 0.64 9.98
C CYS A 76 0.13 1.60 10.51
N MET A 77 -0.83 1.96 9.65
CA MET A 77 -1.96 2.85 9.97
C MET A 77 -3.27 2.05 9.94
N GLU A 78 -3.43 1.13 10.89
CA GLU A 78 -4.67 0.38 11.10
C GLU A 78 -5.69 1.18 11.91
N ARG A 79 -6.97 0.82 11.80
CA ARG A 79 -8.11 1.60 12.32
C ARG A 79 -8.14 3.04 11.78
N THR A 80 -7.59 3.24 10.59
CA THR A 80 -7.49 4.55 9.95
C THR A 80 -8.31 4.56 8.67
N ASN A 81 -9.25 5.49 8.58
CA ASN A 81 -9.99 5.72 7.34
C ASN A 81 -9.27 6.80 6.52
N ILE A 82 -8.82 6.44 5.31
CA ILE A 82 -8.11 7.34 4.38
C ILE A 82 -8.80 8.69 4.20
N ARG A 83 -10.14 8.74 4.27
CA ARG A 83 -10.94 9.97 4.12
C ARG A 83 -10.57 11.07 5.11
N TYR A 84 -9.98 10.71 6.24
CA TYR A 84 -9.64 11.64 7.32
C TYR A 84 -8.14 11.82 7.51
N VAL A 85 -7.30 11.11 6.75
CA VAL A 85 -5.85 11.23 6.85
C VAL A 85 -5.40 12.59 6.32
N THR A 86 -4.52 13.25 7.06
CA THR A 86 -3.93 14.53 6.65
C THR A 86 -2.42 14.40 6.44
N ILE A 87 -1.81 15.47 5.90
CA ILE A 87 -0.36 15.51 5.71
C ILE A 87 0.37 15.49 7.05
N GLU A 88 -0.25 15.97 8.14
CA GLU A 88 0.31 15.93 9.49
C GLU A 88 0.42 14.50 10.04
N ASP A 89 -0.50 13.60 9.64
CA ASP A 89 -0.46 12.19 10.05
C ASP A 89 0.69 11.43 9.38
N THR A 90 0.98 11.74 8.12
CA THR A 90 2.00 11.06 7.29
C THR A 90 3.36 11.75 7.37
N LYS A 91 3.39 13.05 7.66
CA LYS A 91 4.57 13.94 7.78
C LYS A 91 5.39 14.12 6.50
N GLU A 92 5.01 13.46 5.42
CA GLU A 92 5.61 13.55 4.09
C GLU A 92 4.58 13.09 3.05
N PHE A 93 4.68 13.63 1.84
CA PHE A 93 3.84 13.21 0.72
C PHE A 93 4.35 11.89 0.13
N ALA A 94 3.43 11.08 -0.41
CA ALA A 94 3.80 9.88 -1.14
C ALA A 94 4.04 10.20 -2.63
N ASP A 95 4.92 9.43 -3.27
CA ASP A 95 5.18 9.50 -4.71
C ASP A 95 4.28 8.52 -5.51
N PHE A 96 3.65 7.58 -4.80
CA PHE A 96 2.79 6.56 -5.37
C PHE A 96 1.69 6.15 -4.40
N ALA A 97 0.47 5.94 -4.89
CA ALA A 97 -0.62 5.35 -4.12
C ALA A 97 -1.26 4.19 -4.86
N SER A 98 -1.51 3.08 -4.14
CA SER A 98 -2.46 2.05 -4.54
C SER A 98 -3.76 2.16 -3.77
N VAL A 99 -4.86 1.78 -4.42
CA VAL A 99 -6.20 1.75 -3.80
C VAL A 99 -6.88 0.43 -4.15
N ASP A 100 -7.02 -0.46 -3.16
CA ASP A 100 -7.76 -1.73 -3.27
C ASP A 100 -8.75 -1.84 -2.10
N VAL A 101 -9.83 -1.06 -2.18
CA VAL A 101 -10.83 -0.92 -1.11
C VAL A 101 -12.15 -1.60 -1.47
N SER A 102 -12.85 -2.12 -0.46
CA SER A 102 -14.20 -2.68 -0.59
C SER A 102 -15.24 -1.82 0.12
N PHE A 103 -16.50 -1.89 -0.32
CA PHE A 103 -17.66 -1.22 0.30
C PHE A 103 -17.62 0.32 0.35
N ILE A 104 -16.68 0.94 -0.37
CA ILE A 104 -16.57 2.39 -0.52
C ILE A 104 -16.31 2.77 -1.98
N SER A 105 -16.88 3.89 -2.43
CA SER A 105 -16.66 4.40 -3.78
C SER A 105 -15.30 5.10 -3.90
N LEU A 106 -14.59 4.85 -5.00
CA LEU A 106 -13.37 5.59 -5.36
C LEU A 106 -13.61 7.11 -5.48
N LYS A 107 -14.84 7.56 -5.75
CA LYS A 107 -15.19 9.00 -5.76
C LYS A 107 -14.90 9.69 -4.42
N LEU A 108 -14.94 8.95 -3.32
CA LEU A 108 -14.65 9.46 -1.97
C LEU A 108 -13.18 9.30 -1.58
N VAL A 109 -12.46 8.36 -2.21
CA VAL A 109 -11.09 8.00 -1.83
C VAL A 109 -10.06 8.77 -2.67
N LEU A 110 -10.25 8.84 -3.99
CA LEU A 110 -9.26 9.42 -4.90
C LEU A 110 -8.97 10.91 -4.64
N PRO A 111 -9.95 11.79 -4.33
CA PRO A 111 -9.65 13.18 -4.00
C PRO A 111 -8.73 13.29 -2.79
N LYS A 112 -8.98 12.46 -1.77
CA LYS A 112 -8.19 12.47 -0.54
C LYS A 112 -6.81 11.88 -0.73
N ALA A 113 -6.68 10.78 -1.47
CA ALA A 113 -5.39 10.23 -1.85
C ALA A 113 -4.56 11.25 -2.64
N LYS A 114 -5.18 12.02 -3.54
CA LYS A 114 -4.52 13.07 -4.32
C LYS A 114 -3.97 14.20 -3.46
N GLU A 115 -4.64 14.57 -2.37
CA GLU A 115 -4.12 15.57 -1.42
C GLU A 115 -2.82 15.13 -0.72
N LEU A 116 -2.53 13.83 -0.69
CA LEU A 116 -1.37 13.24 -0.01
C LEU A 116 -0.28 12.78 -0.98
N LEU A 117 -0.42 13.10 -2.27
CA LEU A 117 0.55 12.78 -3.32
C LEU A 117 1.33 14.04 -3.76
N ASN A 118 2.60 13.84 -4.10
CA ASN A 118 3.47 14.85 -4.75
C ASN A 118 3.08 15.11 -6.22
#